data_AF-A0A7S1AZA6-F1
#
_entry.id   AF-A0A7S1AZA6-F1
#
_cell.length_a   1.000
_cell.length_b   1.000
_cell.length_c   1.000
_cell.angle_alpha   90.00
_cell.angle_beta   90.00
_cell.angle_gamma   90.00
#
_symmetry.space_group_name_H-M   'P 1'
#
loop_
_entity.id
_entity.type
_entity.pdbx_description
1 polymer ?
#
loop_
_entity_poly.entity_id
_entity_poly.type
_entity_poly.pdbx_seq_one_letter_code
_entity_poly.pdbx_strand_id
1 'polypeptide(L)'
;EEAQWLDPIVACSVSGRGGRHSVSAAAVMIAVPWVMCTVVCFVFAFAFAVHPVLTWIVAALCYLVCVALVVLDRLWEGSQYIRGATLGFSAVSCGVAAGMVASNNYAAEYWSLVGRSAFAEVAAMESSVAYRDAGRLIFTQSSRVNRSFALGRIRGQSLHCVAPILDPSAMRSNRAEFWAVGLDCCHPRSAFYCDDATDPNARVGMVVSHAVSWHARGEYERFHGVVMQAAADFGLSIPEHPVLVRWKSSVNGALLSLWRSTLSIVAADCA
;
A
#
# COMPACT_ATOMS: atom_id res chain seq x y z
N GLU A 1 -8.70 -39.89 73.32
CA GLU A 1 -8.94 -39.76 71.87
C GLU A 1 -7.79 -38.90 71.34
N GLU A 2 -6.80 -39.33 70.57
CA GLU A 2 -6.50 -40.53 69.79
C GLU A 2 -4.95 -40.67 69.63
N ALA A 3 -4.52 -41.89 69.26
CA ALA A 3 -3.20 -42.44 68.90
C ALA A 3 -2.15 -41.48 68.26
N GLN A 4 -0.84 -41.53 68.52
CA GLN A 4 0.19 -42.61 68.44
C GLN A 4 0.60 -42.99 66.99
N TRP A 5 1.93 -42.95 66.73
CA TRP A 5 2.77 -43.71 65.76
C TRP A 5 3.45 -42.99 64.55
N LEU A 6 4.80 -42.92 64.63
CA LEU A 6 5.85 -43.26 63.62
C LEU A 6 6.05 -42.46 62.30
N ASP A 7 7.28 -41.90 62.12
CA ASP A 7 7.97 -41.57 60.84
C ASP A 7 8.24 -42.85 59.98
N PRO A 8 8.80 -42.87 58.72
CA PRO A 8 9.45 -41.83 57.87
C PRO A 8 9.15 -41.92 56.31
N ILE A 9 9.91 -41.19 55.48
CA ILE A 9 10.11 -41.33 54.00
C ILE A 9 8.96 -40.72 53.15
N VAL A 10 9.14 -39.67 52.32
CA VAL A 10 9.79 -39.69 51.00
C VAL A 10 10.44 -38.33 50.71
N ALA A 11 11.76 -38.35 50.52
CA ALA A 11 12.47 -37.32 49.77
C ALA A 11 11.97 -37.34 48.32
N CYS A 12 11.29 -36.27 47.88
CA CYS A 12 11.18 -35.99 46.45
C CYS A 12 12.32 -35.05 46.07
N SER A 13 13.52 -35.63 45.91
CA SER A 13 14.61 -34.99 45.19
C SER A 13 14.21 -34.87 43.72
N VAL A 14 13.80 -33.69 43.26
CA VAL A 14 13.90 -33.39 41.82
C VAL A 14 15.29 -32.82 41.58
N SER A 15 16.19 -33.78 41.41
CA SER A 15 17.49 -33.68 40.74
C SER A 15 17.45 -32.67 39.58
N GLY A 16 18.34 -31.68 39.63
CA GLY A 16 18.63 -30.84 38.48
C GLY A 16 19.29 -31.64 37.37
N ARG A 17 18.87 -31.40 36.12
CA ARG A 17 19.64 -31.70 34.90
C ARG A 17 19.11 -30.86 33.73
N GLY A 18 19.95 -30.01 33.16
CA GLY A 18 19.77 -29.53 31.77
C GLY A 18 19.45 -28.05 31.51
N GLY A 19 19.79 -27.12 32.41
CA GLY A 19 19.45 -25.68 32.26
C GLY A 19 20.05 -24.92 31.06
N ARG A 20 20.93 -25.53 30.25
CA ARG A 20 21.53 -24.87 29.07
C ARG A 20 20.85 -25.19 27.73
N HIS A 21 20.08 -26.28 27.63
CA HIS A 21 19.37 -26.64 26.38
C HIS A 21 17.97 -26.01 26.27
N SER A 22 17.37 -25.61 27.39
CA SER A 22 16.01 -25.05 27.44
C SER A 22 15.93 -23.62 26.88
N VAL A 23 16.92 -22.77 27.21
CA VAL A 23 16.93 -21.35 26.78
C VAL A 23 17.20 -21.24 25.28
N SER A 24 18.11 -22.06 24.74
CA SER A 24 18.40 -22.09 23.30
C SER A 24 17.19 -22.57 22.48
N ALA A 25 16.47 -23.58 22.97
CA ALA A 25 15.29 -24.10 22.28
C ALA A 25 14.12 -23.08 22.31
N ALA A 26 13.90 -22.42 23.44
CA ALA A 26 12.87 -21.38 23.57
C ALA A 26 13.17 -20.15 22.69
N ALA A 27 14.43 -19.73 22.60
CA ALA A 27 14.83 -18.62 21.74
C ALA A 27 14.59 -18.92 20.25
N VAL A 28 14.94 -20.13 19.80
CA VAL A 28 14.70 -20.59 18.41
C VAL A 28 13.20 -20.62 18.10
N MET A 29 12.37 -21.06 19.05
CA MET A 29 10.91 -21.13 18.88
C MET A 29 10.22 -19.78 18.73
N ILE A 30 10.80 -18.70 19.26
CA ILE A 30 10.28 -17.33 19.12
C ILE A 30 10.87 -16.66 17.88
N ALA A 31 12.16 -16.84 17.65
CA ALA A 31 12.86 -16.22 16.53
C ALA A 31 12.35 -16.76 15.17
N VAL A 32 12.06 -18.06 15.06
CA VAL A 32 11.64 -18.66 13.78
C VAL A 32 10.30 -18.10 13.26
N PRO A 33 9.20 -18.07 14.04
CA PRO A 33 7.94 -17.45 13.60
C PRO A 33 8.08 -15.96 13.29
N TRP A 34 8.89 -15.23 14.06
CA TRP A 34 9.14 -13.81 13.82
C TRP A 34 9.86 -13.59 12.48
N VAL A 35 10.93 -14.35 12.21
CA VAL A 35 11.65 -14.28 10.92
C VAL A 35 10.72 -14.70 9.77
N MET A 36 9.93 -15.76 9.92
CA MET A 36 8.96 -16.17 8.89
C MET A 36 7.93 -15.08 8.61
N CYS A 37 7.39 -14.45 9.65
CA CYS A 37 6.44 -13.34 9.51
C CYS A 37 7.07 -12.18 8.73
N THR A 38 8.27 -11.73 9.14
CA THR A 38 8.97 -10.60 8.50
C THR A 38 9.27 -10.88 7.02
N VAL A 39 9.75 -12.08 6.70
CA VAL A 39 10.07 -12.49 5.33
C VAL A 39 8.80 -12.54 4.48
N VAL A 40 7.74 -13.19 4.97
CA VAL A 40 6.48 -13.32 4.23
C VAL A 40 5.82 -11.96 4.01
N CYS A 41 5.78 -11.11 5.04
CA CYS A 41 5.24 -9.76 4.95
C CYS A 41 6.01 -8.92 3.92
N PHE A 42 7.35 -8.93 3.96
CA PHE A 42 8.17 -8.19 3.02
C PHE A 42 8.00 -8.68 1.57
N VAL A 43 8.00 -10.00 1.36
CA VAL A 43 7.85 -10.60 0.03
C VAL A 43 6.46 -10.28 -0.55
N PHE A 44 5.39 -10.38 0.25
CA PHE A 44 4.06 -10.01 -0.19
C PHE A 44 3.92 -8.50 -0.43
N ALA A 45 4.52 -7.65 0.41
CA ALA A 45 4.42 -6.21 0.26
C ALA A 45 5.07 -5.71 -1.04
N PHE A 46 6.23 -6.24 -1.44
CA PHE A 46 7.00 -5.70 -2.56
C PHE A 46 6.96 -6.53 -3.85
N ALA A 47 6.97 -7.86 -3.76
CA ALA A 47 7.11 -8.73 -4.93
C ALA A 47 5.77 -9.21 -5.50
N PHE A 48 4.67 -9.10 -4.74
CA PHE A 48 3.36 -9.60 -5.16
C PHE A 48 2.85 -8.95 -6.46
N ALA A 49 3.09 -7.65 -6.62
CA ALA A 49 2.65 -6.90 -7.80
C ALA A 49 3.36 -7.31 -9.09
N VAL A 50 4.59 -7.84 -9.01
CA VAL A 50 5.41 -8.22 -10.18
C VAL A 50 5.35 -9.73 -10.42
N HIS A 51 5.46 -10.54 -9.36
CA HIS A 51 5.55 -12.00 -9.45
C HIS A 51 4.65 -12.68 -8.39
N PRO A 52 3.31 -12.72 -8.60
CA PRO A 52 2.39 -13.29 -7.62
C PRO A 52 2.61 -14.80 -7.41
N VAL A 53 3.09 -15.53 -8.42
CA VAL A 53 3.38 -16.96 -8.30
C VAL A 53 4.53 -17.21 -7.33
N LEU A 54 5.61 -16.43 -7.42
CA LEU A 54 6.78 -16.58 -6.56
C LEU A 54 6.43 -16.29 -5.09
N THR A 55 5.61 -15.28 -4.82
CA THR A 55 5.19 -14.94 -3.46
C THR A 55 4.39 -16.06 -2.81
N TRP A 56 3.49 -16.70 -3.56
CA TRP A 56 2.74 -17.86 -3.06
C TRP A 56 3.63 -19.08 -2.84
N ILE A 57 4.65 -19.31 -3.68
CA ILE A 57 5.64 -20.37 -3.47
C ILE A 57 6.39 -20.15 -2.15
N VAL A 58 6.81 -18.91 -1.86
CA VAL A 58 7.50 -18.58 -0.60
C VAL A 58 6.58 -18.82 0.61
N ALA A 59 5.32 -18.39 0.56
CA ALA A 59 4.36 -18.69 1.63
C ALA A 59 4.13 -20.20 1.80
N ALA A 60 3.98 -20.95 0.71
CA ALA A 60 3.82 -22.39 0.74
C ALA A 60 5.03 -23.09 1.38
N LEU A 61 6.26 -22.65 1.06
CA LEU A 61 7.48 -23.15 1.70
C LEU A 61 7.49 -22.85 3.21
N CYS A 62 7.09 -21.65 3.63
CA CYS A 62 6.98 -21.34 5.06
C CYS A 62 5.94 -22.22 5.78
N TYR A 63 4.78 -22.46 5.16
CA TYR A 63 3.78 -23.39 5.71
C TYR A 63 4.31 -24.84 5.75
N LEU A 64 5.07 -25.29 4.75
CA LEU A 64 5.70 -26.61 4.75
C LEU A 64 6.70 -26.76 5.89
N VAL A 65 7.47 -25.72 6.23
CA VAL A 65 8.35 -25.74 7.41
C VAL A 65 7.53 -25.90 8.70
N CYS A 66 6.41 -25.19 8.84
CA CYS A 66 5.52 -25.37 9.99
C CYS A 66 4.97 -26.80 10.10
N VAL A 67 4.58 -27.41 8.97
CA VAL A 67 4.14 -28.82 8.93
C VAL A 67 5.28 -29.77 9.31
N ALA A 68 6.50 -29.54 8.80
CA ALA A 68 7.66 -30.36 9.12
C ALA A 68 7.97 -30.34 10.63
N LEU A 69 7.83 -29.18 11.30
CA LEU A 69 7.99 -29.08 12.75
C LEU A 69 6.95 -29.91 13.51
N VAL A 70 5.69 -29.96 13.05
CA VAL A 70 4.65 -30.82 13.64
C VAL A 70 4.97 -32.29 13.44
N VAL A 71 5.46 -32.69 12.26
CA VAL A 71 5.83 -34.08 11.99
C VAL A 71 7.00 -34.52 12.87
N LEU A 72 8.03 -33.67 13.00
CA LEU A 72 9.18 -33.93 13.87
C LEU A 72 8.78 -34.05 15.35
N ASP A 73 7.82 -33.24 15.82
CA ASP A 73 7.25 -33.35 17.17
C ASP A 73 6.64 -34.74 17.41
N ARG A 74 5.83 -35.22 16.44
CA ARG A 74 5.17 -36.54 16.49
C ARG A 74 6.17 -37.69 16.44
N LEU A 75 7.28 -37.51 15.73
CA LEU A 75 8.32 -38.54 15.64
C LEU A 75 9.18 -38.61 16.91
N TRP A 76 9.38 -37.49 17.62
CA TRP A 76 10.38 -37.39 18.71
C TRP A 76 9.77 -37.18 20.12
N GLU A 77 8.48 -37.45 20.32
CA GLU A 77 7.77 -37.34 21.61
C GLU A 77 8.05 -36.02 22.37
N GLY A 78 8.26 -34.95 21.63
CA GLY A 78 8.74 -33.69 22.18
C GLY A 78 7.67 -32.60 22.16
N SER A 79 6.78 -32.55 23.15
CA SER A 79 5.60 -31.65 23.26
C SER A 79 5.82 -30.13 23.00
N GLN A 80 7.05 -29.65 22.87
CA GLN A 80 7.36 -28.24 22.73
C GLN A 80 7.19 -27.74 21.29
N TYR A 81 7.43 -28.56 20.25
CA TYR A 81 7.44 -28.07 18.86
C TYR A 81 6.05 -27.78 18.29
N ILE A 82 4.99 -28.47 18.77
CA ILE A 82 3.59 -28.17 18.42
C ILE A 82 3.22 -26.72 18.76
N ARG A 83 3.66 -26.20 19.91
CA ARG A 83 3.39 -24.81 20.32
C ARG A 83 4.07 -23.80 19.41
N GLY A 84 5.27 -24.11 18.92
CA GLY A 84 5.99 -23.29 17.95
C GLY A 84 5.33 -23.31 16.57
N ALA A 85 4.82 -24.48 16.15
CA ALA A 85 4.16 -24.62 14.86
C ALA A 85 2.82 -23.86 14.80
N THR A 86 2.00 -23.88 15.85
CA THR A 86 0.74 -23.11 15.87
C THR A 86 0.98 -21.60 15.82
N LEU A 87 2.00 -21.12 16.53
CA LEU A 87 2.46 -19.73 16.43
C LEU A 87 3.02 -19.40 15.04
N GLY A 88 3.73 -20.33 14.40
CA GLY A 88 4.19 -20.18 13.03
C GLY A 88 3.05 -20.03 12.02
N PHE A 89 2.01 -20.86 12.13
CA PHE A 89 0.83 -20.78 11.25
C PHE A 89 0.09 -19.44 11.39
N SER A 90 -0.13 -18.97 12.61
CA SER A 90 -0.77 -17.67 12.83
C SER A 90 0.10 -16.52 12.34
N ALA A 91 1.41 -16.57 12.59
CA ALA A 91 2.37 -15.56 12.15
C ALA A 91 2.44 -15.45 10.62
N VAL A 92 2.56 -16.58 9.90
CA VAL A 92 2.57 -16.58 8.43
C VAL A 92 1.25 -16.03 7.87
N SER A 93 0.11 -16.42 8.44
CA SER A 93 -1.20 -15.94 7.98
C SER A 93 -1.38 -14.44 8.21
N CYS A 94 -0.90 -13.92 9.35
CA CYS A 94 -0.88 -12.49 9.64
C CYS A 94 0.04 -11.73 8.66
N GLY A 95 1.26 -12.23 8.43
CA GLY A 95 2.21 -11.65 7.48
C GLY A 95 1.68 -11.62 6.03
N VAL A 96 0.96 -12.66 5.60
CA VAL A 96 0.29 -12.69 4.29
C VAL A 96 -0.80 -11.61 4.20
N ALA A 97 -1.66 -11.48 5.21
CA ALA A 97 -2.72 -10.48 5.23
C ALA A 97 -2.16 -9.05 5.22
N ALA A 98 -1.22 -8.76 6.12
CA ALA A 98 -0.49 -7.50 6.21
C ALA A 98 0.20 -7.13 4.88
N GLY A 99 0.99 -8.06 4.33
CA GLY A 99 1.70 -7.85 3.07
C GLY A 99 0.74 -7.61 1.89
N MET A 100 -0.40 -8.31 1.83
CA MET A 100 -1.41 -8.05 0.79
C MET A 100 -2.06 -6.67 0.94
N VAL A 101 -2.33 -6.21 2.16
CA VAL A 101 -2.87 -4.86 2.41
C VAL A 101 -1.85 -3.80 1.99
N ALA A 102 -0.58 -3.96 2.39
CA ALA A 102 0.50 -3.06 2.00
C ALA A 102 0.68 -3.02 0.47
N SER A 103 0.64 -4.19 -0.18
CA SER A 103 0.79 -4.29 -1.63
C SER A 103 -0.37 -3.62 -2.36
N ASN A 104 -1.62 -3.82 -1.94
CA ASN A 104 -2.78 -3.26 -2.64
C ASN A 104 -2.92 -1.74 -2.48
N ASN A 105 -2.48 -1.19 -1.35
CA ASN A 105 -2.59 0.23 -1.05
C ASN A 105 -1.45 1.05 -1.65
N TYR A 106 -0.19 0.60 -1.53
CA TYR A 106 0.97 1.44 -1.83
C TYR A 106 1.88 0.83 -2.90
N ALA A 107 2.25 -0.44 -2.76
CA ALA A 107 3.23 -1.03 -3.68
C ALA A 107 2.66 -1.22 -5.09
N ALA A 108 1.39 -1.59 -5.24
CA ALA A 108 0.73 -1.72 -6.53
C ALA A 108 0.70 -0.37 -7.27
N GLU A 109 0.40 0.72 -6.56
CA GLU A 109 0.45 2.06 -7.13
C GLU A 109 1.88 2.42 -7.57
N TYR A 110 2.88 2.19 -6.72
CA TYR A 110 4.30 2.39 -7.06
C TYR A 110 4.70 1.63 -8.34
N TRP A 111 4.43 0.32 -8.41
CA TRP A 111 4.77 -0.49 -9.56
C TRP A 111 4.00 -0.09 -10.81
N SER A 112 2.76 0.40 -10.67
CA SER A 112 2.00 0.93 -11.79
C SER A 112 2.57 2.22 -12.36
N LEU A 113 3.10 3.10 -11.52
CA LEU A 113 3.73 4.37 -11.94
C LEU A 113 5.10 4.14 -12.59
N VAL A 114 5.85 3.13 -12.11
CA VAL A 114 7.18 2.79 -12.63
C VAL A 114 7.10 1.90 -13.87
N GLY A 115 6.15 0.97 -13.92
CA GLY A 115 6.00 0.02 -15.02
C GLY A 115 5.33 0.60 -16.28
N ARG A 116 4.71 1.77 -16.17
CA ARG A 116 4.04 2.45 -17.29
C ARG A 116 4.96 3.45 -18.00
N SER A 117 4.57 3.80 -19.22
CA SER A 117 5.25 4.79 -20.05
C SER A 117 5.28 6.18 -19.37
N ALA A 118 6.38 6.89 -19.60
CA ALA A 118 6.58 8.25 -19.12
C ALA A 118 6.64 9.18 -20.32
N PHE A 119 5.75 10.16 -20.37
CA PHE A 119 5.70 11.13 -21.45
C PHE A 119 6.17 12.50 -20.95
N ALA A 120 6.93 13.19 -21.80
CA ALA A 120 7.45 14.53 -21.50
C ALA A 120 6.94 15.54 -22.51
N GLU A 121 6.89 16.80 -22.07
CA GLU A 121 6.43 17.96 -22.86
C GLU A 121 4.98 17.82 -23.36
N VAL A 122 4.11 17.23 -22.53
CA VAL A 122 2.69 17.07 -22.85
C VAL A 122 1.97 18.40 -22.72
N ALA A 123 1.27 18.81 -23.78
CA ALA A 123 0.44 20.03 -23.78
C ALA A 123 -0.94 19.73 -23.18
N ALA A 124 -1.52 20.69 -22.44
CA ALA A 124 -2.81 20.47 -21.77
C ALA A 124 -4.00 20.33 -22.75
N MET A 125 -3.83 20.79 -23.99
CA MET A 125 -4.83 20.64 -25.06
C MET A 125 -4.79 19.29 -25.77
N GLU A 126 -3.72 18.51 -25.60
CA GLU A 126 -3.56 17.27 -26.32
C GLU A 126 -4.57 16.21 -25.85
N SER A 127 -4.99 15.34 -26.78
CA SER A 127 -6.01 14.32 -26.48
C SER A 127 -5.56 13.38 -25.36
N SER A 128 -6.38 13.25 -24.32
CA SER A 128 -6.11 12.37 -23.18
C SER A 128 -6.01 10.88 -23.59
N VAL A 129 -6.63 10.53 -24.73
CA VAL A 129 -6.67 9.15 -25.26
C VAL A 129 -5.27 8.63 -25.57
N ALA A 130 -4.36 9.50 -26.02
CA ALA A 130 -2.97 9.13 -26.33
C ALA A 130 -2.15 8.78 -25.08
N TYR A 131 -2.62 9.17 -23.89
CA TYR A 131 -1.89 9.09 -22.62
C TYR A 131 -2.55 8.16 -21.60
N ARG A 132 -3.45 7.28 -22.05
CA ARG A 132 -4.21 6.38 -21.17
C ARG A 132 -3.34 5.34 -20.46
N ASP A 133 -2.24 4.93 -21.09
CA ASP A 133 -1.27 3.98 -20.56
C ASP A 133 -0.14 4.65 -19.77
N ALA A 134 -0.13 5.98 -19.68
CA ALA A 134 0.91 6.71 -18.99
C ALA A 134 0.88 6.45 -17.47
N GLY A 135 2.07 6.33 -16.87
CA GLY A 135 2.25 6.35 -15.42
C GLY A 135 2.55 7.75 -14.92
N ARG A 136 3.30 8.51 -15.73
CA ARG A 136 3.68 9.88 -15.41
C ARG A 136 3.73 10.75 -16.66
N LEU A 137 3.25 11.98 -16.50
CA LEU A 137 3.22 13.00 -17.54
C LEU A 137 4.02 14.20 -17.03
N ILE A 138 4.96 14.68 -17.83
CA ILE A 138 5.66 15.94 -17.58
C ILE A 138 5.06 16.96 -18.54
N PHE A 139 4.31 17.91 -18.00
CA PHE A 139 3.62 18.92 -18.78
C PHE A 139 4.57 20.02 -19.26
N THR A 140 4.18 20.70 -20.34
CA THR A 140 4.89 21.88 -20.85
C THR A 140 4.90 23.04 -19.85
N GLN A 141 5.77 24.04 -20.08
CA GLN A 141 5.88 25.22 -19.22
C GLN A 141 4.61 26.09 -19.16
N SER A 142 3.78 26.05 -20.20
CA SER A 142 2.53 26.81 -20.27
C SER A 142 1.41 26.14 -19.50
N SER A 143 1.47 24.82 -19.32
CA SER A 143 0.39 24.03 -18.74
C SER A 143 0.40 24.15 -17.23
N ARG A 144 -0.70 24.66 -16.66
CA ARG A 144 -0.82 24.87 -15.22
C ARG A 144 -2.19 24.45 -14.73
N VAL A 145 -2.24 24.06 -13.46
CA VAL A 145 -3.51 23.80 -12.76
C VAL A 145 -4.25 25.13 -12.60
N ASN A 146 -5.46 25.22 -13.15
CA ASN A 146 -6.28 26.41 -12.99
C ASN A 146 -7.06 26.33 -11.67
N ARG A 147 -6.50 26.98 -10.65
CA ARG A 147 -7.04 27.00 -9.28
C ARG A 147 -8.39 27.74 -9.16
N SER A 148 -8.76 28.56 -10.14
CA SER A 148 -10.04 29.28 -10.14
C SER A 148 -11.20 28.39 -10.56
N PHE A 149 -10.93 27.35 -11.34
CA PHE A 149 -11.92 26.34 -11.77
C PHE A 149 -11.84 25.06 -10.92
N ALA A 150 -11.54 25.24 -9.64
CA ALA A 150 -11.48 24.14 -8.68
C ALA A 150 -12.87 23.84 -8.12
N LEU A 151 -13.20 22.56 -7.95
CA LEU A 151 -14.43 22.11 -7.30
C LEU A 151 -14.10 21.10 -6.20
N GLY A 152 -14.70 21.30 -5.03
CA GLY A 152 -14.61 20.40 -3.88
C GLY A 152 -15.97 19.80 -3.55
N ARG A 153 -16.06 18.46 -3.50
CA ARG A 153 -17.29 17.73 -3.13
C ARG A 153 -16.98 16.70 -2.06
N ILE A 154 -17.75 16.71 -0.98
CA ILE A 154 -17.66 15.68 0.06
C ILE A 154 -18.24 14.37 -0.50
N ARG A 155 -17.44 13.30 -0.48
CA ARG A 155 -17.86 11.93 -0.82
C ARG A 155 -17.32 11.00 0.27
N GLY A 156 -18.23 10.36 1.01
CA GLY A 156 -17.86 9.58 2.19
C GLY A 156 -17.45 10.51 3.33
N GLN A 157 -16.21 10.35 3.83
CA GLN A 157 -15.67 11.14 4.95
C GLN A 157 -14.68 12.24 4.54
N SER A 158 -14.33 12.34 3.25
CA SER A 158 -13.32 13.29 2.76
C SER A 158 -13.84 14.19 1.64
N LEU A 159 -13.34 15.42 1.60
CA LEU A 159 -13.58 16.39 0.53
C LEU A 159 -12.71 16.01 -0.68
N HIS A 160 -13.36 15.61 -1.76
CA HIS A 160 -12.68 15.31 -3.01
C HIS A 160 -12.55 16.58 -3.84
N CYS A 161 -11.32 16.92 -4.17
CA CYS A 161 -10.94 18.15 -4.85
C CYS A 161 -10.48 17.83 -6.27
N VAL A 162 -10.97 18.62 -7.23
CA VAL A 162 -10.57 18.51 -8.63
C VAL A 162 -10.32 19.90 -9.21
N ALA A 163 -9.34 20.02 -10.10
CA ALA A 163 -9.07 21.24 -10.86
C ALA A 163 -8.55 20.91 -12.26
N PRO A 164 -9.00 21.60 -13.31
CA PRO A 164 -8.53 21.33 -14.67
C PRO A 164 -7.11 21.86 -14.88
N ILE A 165 -6.32 21.14 -15.67
CA ILE A 165 -5.02 21.59 -16.16
C ILE A 165 -5.25 22.23 -17.52
N LEU A 166 -4.90 23.50 -17.66
CA LEU A 166 -5.16 24.29 -18.85
C LEU A 166 -3.91 25.08 -19.24
N ASP A 167 -3.73 25.27 -20.54
CA ASP A 167 -2.83 26.29 -21.07
C ASP A 167 -3.56 27.64 -21.14
N PRO A 168 -2.86 28.78 -21.10
CA PRO A 168 -3.46 30.10 -21.32
C PRO A 168 -4.21 30.20 -22.66
N SER A 169 -3.74 29.49 -23.68
CA SER A 169 -4.41 29.35 -24.98
C SER A 169 -5.67 28.48 -24.91
N ALA A 170 -5.75 27.55 -23.95
CA ALA A 170 -6.82 26.55 -23.81
C ALA A 170 -8.08 27.09 -23.12
N MET A 171 -7.96 28.24 -22.44
CA MET A 171 -9.13 28.97 -21.96
C MET A 171 -10.11 29.33 -23.08
N ARG A 172 -9.63 29.46 -24.34
CA ARG A 172 -10.49 29.78 -25.48
C ARG A 172 -11.26 28.58 -26.02
N SER A 173 -10.75 27.36 -25.84
CA SER A 173 -11.37 26.14 -26.37
C SER A 173 -12.38 25.50 -25.41
N ASN A 174 -12.50 26.02 -24.17
CA ASN A 174 -13.37 25.51 -23.12
C ASN A 174 -13.35 23.97 -23.00
N ARG A 175 -12.15 23.39 -23.11
CA ARG A 175 -11.91 21.95 -23.18
C ARG A 175 -10.83 21.58 -22.18
N ALA A 176 -11.06 20.53 -21.41
CA ALA A 176 -10.16 20.07 -20.35
C ALA A 176 -9.95 18.54 -20.45
N GLU A 177 -8.77 18.16 -20.94
CA GLU A 177 -8.37 16.75 -21.14
C GLU A 177 -7.76 16.14 -19.88
N PHE A 178 -7.06 16.96 -19.10
CA PHE A 178 -6.32 16.58 -17.91
C PHE A 178 -6.83 17.30 -16.67
N TRP A 179 -6.92 16.57 -15.56
CA TRP A 179 -7.45 17.08 -14.30
C TRP A 179 -6.54 16.71 -13.14
N ALA A 180 -6.18 17.70 -12.33
CA ALA A 180 -5.50 17.51 -11.06
C ALA A 180 -6.52 17.12 -9.97
N VAL A 181 -6.20 16.13 -9.16
CA VAL A 181 -7.07 15.61 -8.09
C VAL A 181 -6.35 15.55 -6.74
N GLY A 182 -7.11 15.66 -5.65
CA GLY A 182 -6.60 15.53 -4.29
C GLY A 182 -7.71 15.46 -3.24
N LEU A 183 -7.34 15.23 -1.98
CA LEU A 183 -8.28 15.10 -0.86
C LEU A 183 -8.06 16.22 0.17
N ASP A 184 -9.14 16.83 0.65
CA ASP A 184 -9.17 17.79 1.75
C ASP A 184 -8.26 19.03 1.55
N CYS A 185 -8.04 19.43 0.29
CA CYS A 185 -7.07 20.46 -0.10
C CYS A 185 -7.60 21.48 -1.14
N CYS A 186 -8.89 21.82 -1.03
CA CYS A 186 -9.53 22.86 -1.83
C CYS A 186 -10.69 23.52 -1.10
N HIS A 187 -11.16 24.67 -1.59
CA HIS A 187 -12.49 25.18 -1.21
C HIS A 187 -13.59 24.55 -2.09
N PRO A 188 -14.86 24.56 -1.64
CA PRO A 188 -15.95 23.92 -2.37
C PRO A 188 -16.09 24.34 -3.84
N ARG A 189 -15.73 25.58 -4.20
CA ARG A 189 -15.82 26.12 -5.58
C ARG A 189 -14.66 27.05 -5.96
N SER A 190 -13.53 26.95 -5.27
CA SER A 190 -12.36 27.80 -5.54
C SER A 190 -11.10 27.23 -4.91
N ALA A 191 -9.95 27.79 -5.28
CA ALA A 191 -8.65 27.58 -4.66
C ALA A 191 -8.26 26.09 -4.49
N PHE A 192 -7.59 25.55 -5.50
CA PHE A 192 -6.92 24.26 -5.41
C PHE A 192 -5.49 24.44 -4.90
N TYR A 193 -5.14 23.73 -3.82
CA TYR A 193 -3.80 23.78 -3.21
C TYR A 193 -3.31 22.37 -2.82
N CYS A 194 -3.83 21.33 -3.47
CA CYS A 194 -3.38 19.96 -3.28
C CYS A 194 -1.95 19.77 -3.79
N ASP A 195 -1.17 18.97 -3.06
CA ASP A 195 0.19 18.62 -3.40
C ASP A 195 1.05 19.86 -3.73
N ASP A 196 1.74 19.87 -4.87
CA ASP A 196 2.62 20.98 -5.27
C ASP A 196 1.93 21.93 -6.26
N ALA A 197 0.59 22.00 -6.28
CA ALA A 197 -0.17 22.82 -7.24
C ALA A 197 0.04 24.34 -7.07
N THR A 198 0.58 24.78 -5.93
CA THR A 198 0.95 26.18 -5.67
C THR A 198 2.36 26.52 -6.16
N ASP A 199 3.21 25.53 -6.43
CA ASP A 199 4.56 25.73 -6.92
C ASP A 199 4.54 26.01 -8.44
N PRO A 200 5.03 27.18 -8.90
CA PRO A 200 5.10 27.49 -10.32
C PRO A 200 6.07 26.59 -11.10
N ASN A 201 6.94 25.84 -10.45
CA ASN A 201 7.87 24.92 -11.09
C ASN A 201 7.34 23.49 -11.17
N ALA A 202 6.27 23.16 -10.43
CA ALA A 202 5.65 21.85 -10.49
C ALA A 202 4.90 21.64 -11.81
N ARG A 203 5.24 20.55 -12.51
CA ARG A 203 4.71 20.20 -13.85
C ARG A 203 4.54 18.70 -14.04
N VAL A 204 4.71 17.91 -12.98
CA VAL A 204 4.64 16.45 -13.07
C VAL A 204 3.23 16.03 -12.65
N GLY A 205 2.52 15.37 -13.54
CA GLY A 205 1.28 14.67 -13.22
C GLY A 205 1.55 13.17 -13.06
N MET A 206 1.31 12.64 -11.85
CA MET A 206 1.28 11.19 -11.65
C MET A 206 -0.13 10.68 -11.94
N VAL A 207 -0.26 9.75 -12.88
CA VAL A 207 -1.57 9.32 -13.37
C VAL A 207 -2.27 8.44 -12.33
N VAL A 208 -3.50 8.80 -11.97
CA VAL A 208 -4.35 7.99 -11.10
C VAL A 208 -5.02 6.92 -11.95
N SER A 209 -4.63 5.67 -11.73
CA SER A 209 -5.11 4.54 -12.51
C SER A 209 -6.42 3.96 -11.96
N HIS A 210 -7.35 3.63 -12.85
CA HIS A 210 -8.58 2.92 -12.51
C HIS A 210 -8.42 1.38 -12.43
N ALA A 211 -7.28 0.83 -12.88
CA ALA A 211 -7.13 -0.61 -13.16
C ALA A 211 -6.11 -1.34 -12.28
N VAL A 212 -5.49 -0.66 -11.31
CA VAL A 212 -4.31 -1.20 -10.59
C VAL A 212 -4.69 -1.96 -9.32
N SER A 213 -5.67 -1.47 -8.57
CA SER A 213 -6.20 -2.15 -7.39
C SER A 213 -7.66 -1.80 -7.19
N TRP A 214 -8.36 -2.59 -6.37
CA TRP A 214 -9.74 -2.31 -6.01
C TRP A 214 -9.91 -0.94 -5.33
N HIS A 215 -8.91 -0.53 -4.53
CA HIS A 215 -8.84 0.79 -3.93
C HIS A 215 -8.66 1.89 -4.98
N ALA A 216 -7.71 1.72 -5.90
CA ALA A 216 -7.43 2.69 -6.95
C ALA A 216 -8.64 2.88 -7.90
N ARG A 217 -9.36 1.79 -8.20
CA ARG A 217 -10.62 1.85 -8.97
C ARG A 217 -11.68 2.70 -8.26
N GLY A 218 -11.93 2.42 -6.98
CA GLY A 218 -12.90 3.18 -6.19
C GLY A 218 -12.51 4.64 -6.03
N GLU A 219 -11.22 4.95 -5.94
CA GLU A 219 -10.71 6.32 -5.91
C GLU A 219 -10.95 7.06 -7.23
N TYR A 220 -10.58 6.44 -8.36
CA TYR A 220 -10.79 7.02 -9.69
C TYR A 220 -12.28 7.31 -9.94
N GLU A 221 -13.17 6.37 -9.62
CA GLU A 221 -14.62 6.53 -9.81
C GLU A 221 -15.19 7.69 -8.97
N ARG A 222 -14.69 7.89 -7.74
CA ARG A 222 -15.10 9.03 -6.89
C ARG A 222 -14.69 10.35 -7.50
N PHE A 223 -13.45 10.47 -7.99
CA PHE A 223 -12.96 11.70 -8.60
C PHE A 223 -13.61 11.98 -9.96
N HIS A 224 -13.82 10.96 -10.79
CA HIS A 224 -14.48 11.09 -12.09
C HIS A 224 -15.87 11.73 -11.96
N GLY A 225 -16.65 11.31 -10.96
CA GLY A 225 -17.95 11.93 -10.67
C GLY A 225 -17.87 13.41 -10.25
N VAL A 226 -16.78 13.84 -9.61
CA VAL A 226 -16.57 15.26 -9.25
C VAL A 226 -16.06 16.06 -10.45
N VAL A 227 -15.21 15.48 -11.30
CA VAL A 227 -14.77 16.08 -12.57
C VAL A 227 -15.95 16.35 -13.49
N MET A 228 -16.86 15.39 -13.65
CA MET A 228 -18.09 15.56 -14.45
C MET A 228 -18.95 16.74 -13.96
N GLN A 229 -18.99 16.95 -12.65
CA GLN A 229 -19.74 18.07 -12.06
C GLN A 229 -19.02 19.40 -12.24
N ALA A 230 -17.70 19.43 -12.05
CA ALA A 230 -16.89 20.62 -12.28
C ALA A 230 -16.96 21.05 -13.75
N ALA A 231 -16.91 20.10 -14.67
CA ALA A 231 -17.05 20.36 -16.10
C ALA A 231 -18.42 20.98 -16.43
N ALA A 232 -19.51 20.44 -15.86
CA ALA A 232 -20.84 21.01 -16.04
C ALA A 232 -20.97 22.42 -15.43
N ASP A 233 -20.47 22.64 -14.21
CA ASP A 233 -20.56 23.91 -13.49
C ASP A 233 -19.77 25.03 -14.19
N PHE A 234 -18.61 24.71 -14.76
CA PHE A 234 -17.73 25.66 -15.46
C PHE A 234 -17.92 25.67 -16.99
N GLY A 235 -18.85 24.88 -17.52
CA GLY A 235 -19.14 24.79 -18.95
C GLY A 235 -18.03 24.15 -19.81
N LEU A 236 -17.13 23.38 -19.20
CA LEU A 236 -16.00 22.74 -19.88
C LEU A 236 -16.44 21.45 -20.59
N SER A 237 -15.92 21.25 -21.80
CA SER A 237 -16.03 19.98 -22.51
C SER A 237 -14.94 19.02 -22.02
N ILE A 238 -15.35 17.78 -21.73
CA ILE A 238 -14.46 16.71 -21.24
C ILE A 238 -14.63 15.45 -22.07
N PRO A 239 -13.55 14.66 -22.28
CA PRO A 239 -13.67 13.34 -22.89
C PRO A 239 -14.38 12.37 -21.95
N GLU A 240 -14.86 11.24 -22.49
CA GLU A 240 -15.52 10.18 -21.71
C GLU A 240 -14.65 9.66 -20.55
N HIS A 241 -13.33 9.54 -20.81
CA HIS A 241 -12.32 9.13 -19.84
C HIS A 241 -11.21 10.20 -19.77
N PRO A 242 -11.37 11.24 -18.93
CA PRO A 242 -10.32 12.22 -18.69
C PRO A 242 -9.16 11.59 -17.91
N VAL A 243 -7.94 12.07 -18.16
CA VAL A 243 -6.78 11.60 -17.41
C VAL A 243 -6.69 12.39 -16.11
N LEU A 244 -6.83 11.67 -14.99
CA LEU A 244 -6.71 12.23 -13.64
C LEU A 244 -5.26 12.11 -13.18
N VAL A 245 -4.72 13.17 -12.60
CA VAL A 245 -3.34 13.20 -12.11
C VAL A 245 -3.23 13.80 -10.72
N ARG A 246 -2.25 13.33 -9.95
CA ARG A 246 -1.76 14.05 -8.76
C ARG A 246 -0.60 14.95 -9.15
N TRP A 247 -0.66 16.21 -8.76
CA TRP A 247 0.26 17.24 -9.26
C TRP A 247 1.48 17.40 -8.35
N LYS A 248 2.67 17.14 -8.89
CA LYS A 248 3.92 17.13 -8.12
C LYS A 248 5.02 17.95 -8.78
N SER A 249 5.97 18.38 -7.95
CA SER A 249 7.23 19.02 -8.32
C SER A 249 8.26 18.01 -8.82
N SER A 250 8.30 16.82 -8.21
CA SER A 250 9.24 15.75 -8.56
C SER A 250 8.61 14.37 -8.51
N VAL A 251 8.96 13.53 -9.48
CA VAL A 251 8.56 12.11 -9.54
C VAL A 251 9.20 11.34 -8.36
N ASN A 252 10.49 11.55 -8.14
CA ASN A 252 11.27 10.77 -7.17
C ASN A 252 10.77 10.95 -5.74
N GLY A 253 10.41 12.18 -5.35
CA GLY A 253 9.89 12.44 -4.00
C GLY A 253 8.58 11.69 -3.73
N ALA A 254 7.69 11.66 -4.71
CA ALA A 254 6.42 10.95 -4.59
C ALA A 254 6.61 9.43 -4.57
N LEU A 255 7.43 8.87 -5.46
CA LEU A 255 7.76 7.43 -5.43
C LEU A 255 8.40 7.01 -4.10
N LEU A 256 9.29 7.84 -3.55
CA LEU A 256 9.91 7.59 -2.25
C LEU A 256 8.89 7.61 -1.11
N SER A 257 7.87 8.49 -1.16
CA SER A 257 6.81 8.52 -0.16
C SER A 257 5.97 7.24 -0.18
N LEU A 258 5.57 6.75 -1.35
CA LEU A 258 4.85 5.48 -1.49
C LEU A 258 5.69 4.31 -0.95
N TRP A 259 6.97 4.27 -1.30
CA TRP A 259 7.90 3.25 -0.81
C TRP A 259 8.04 3.28 0.72
N ARG A 260 8.19 4.46 1.32
CA ARG A 260 8.27 4.64 2.78
C ARG A 260 6.97 4.24 3.48
N SER A 261 5.82 4.54 2.92
CA SER A 261 4.52 4.12 3.47
C SER A 261 4.39 2.60 3.48
N THR A 262 4.78 1.91 2.41
CA THR A 262 4.84 0.43 2.39
C THR A 262 5.74 -0.11 3.50
N LEU A 263 6.96 0.46 3.64
CA LEU A 263 7.89 0.05 4.70
C LEU A 263 7.34 0.30 6.10
N SER A 264 6.61 1.39 6.33
CA SER A 264 6.06 1.70 7.64
C SER A 264 5.01 0.68 8.11
N ILE A 265 4.20 0.15 7.19
CA ILE A 265 3.23 -0.91 7.51
C ILE A 265 3.96 -2.21 7.83
N VAL A 266 4.92 -2.61 6.99
CA VAL A 266 5.72 -3.81 7.24
C VAL A 266 6.45 -3.71 8.59
N ALA A 267 7.00 -2.54 8.91
CA ALA A 267 7.68 -2.31 10.19
C ALA A 267 6.72 -2.36 11.39
N ALA A 268 5.49 -1.83 11.25
CA ALA A 268 4.48 -1.87 12.30
C ALA A 268 4.01 -3.31 12.61
N ASP A 269 3.89 -4.16 11.59
CA ASP A 269 3.50 -5.58 11.78
C ASP A 269 4.63 -6.46 12.30
N CYS A 270 5.89 -6.00 12.22
CA CYS A 270 7.06 -6.73 12.71
C CYS A 270 7.52 -6.32 14.12
N ALA A 271 6.98 -5.22 14.66
CA ALA A 271 7.31 -4.65 15.97
C ALA A 271 6.46 -5.29 17.09
#